data_AF-A0A930NNI9-F1
#
_entry.id   AF-A0A930NNI9-F1
#
_cell.length_a   1.000
_cell.length_b   1.000
_cell.length_c   1.000
_cell.angle_alpha   90.00
_cell.angle_beta   90.00
_cell.angle_gamma   90.00
#
_symmetry.space_group_name_H-M   'P 1'
#
loop_
_entity.id
_entity.type
_entity.pdbx_description
1 polymer ?
#
loop_
_entity_poly.entity_id
_entity_poly.type
_entity_poly.pdbx_seq_one_letter_code
_entity_poly.pdbx_strand_id
1 'polypeptide(L)'
;VYVKDVVQATFLALEHGKIGSAYFLSDGKVYQSTTFSDLIHEELGRPWWIRITAPIWVLRVVTFFGDLIGHATGKISALNNDKYQILKQRNWRCNIRPAIEELGYKPEYDLKRGVKETIEWYKKEGWL
;
A
#
# COMPACT_ATOMS: atom_id res chain seq x y z
N VAL A 1 3.52 -3.92 -2.38
CA VAL A 1 3.64 -5.40 -2.46
C VAL A 1 2.26 -5.96 -2.71
N TYR A 2 2.11 -6.90 -3.65
CA TYR A 2 0.82 -7.53 -3.95
C TYR A 2 0.57 -8.71 -3.01
N VAL A 3 -0.70 -9.03 -2.71
CA VAL A 3 -1.05 -10.00 -1.66
C VAL A 3 -0.50 -11.41 -1.94
N LYS A 4 -0.47 -11.85 -3.20
CA LYS A 4 0.06 -13.18 -3.56
C LYS A 4 1.57 -13.28 -3.29
N ASP A 5 2.32 -12.19 -3.51
CA ASP A 5 3.75 -12.16 -3.15
C ASP A 5 3.95 -12.18 -1.62
N VAL A 6 3.05 -11.56 -0.84
CA VAL A 6 3.10 -11.66 0.62
C VAL A 6 2.85 -13.10 1.09
N VAL A 7 1.90 -13.78 0.47
CA VAL A 7 1.60 -15.20 0.74
C VAL A 7 2.81 -16.06 0.42
N GLN A 8 3.43 -15.87 -0.75
CA GLN A 8 4.68 -16.55 -1.13
C GLN A 8 5.77 -16.32 -0.08
N ALA A 9 6.03 -15.07 0.30
CA ALA A 9 7.04 -14.74 1.31
C ALA A 9 6.73 -15.37 2.68
N THR A 10 5.45 -15.50 3.04
CA THR A 10 5.03 -16.13 4.29
C THR A 10 5.36 -17.62 4.29
N PHE A 11 5.05 -18.34 3.19
CA PHE A 11 5.43 -19.76 3.07
C PHE A 11 6.95 -19.95 3.08
N LEU A 12 7.69 -19.12 2.35
CA LEU A 12 9.14 -19.17 2.34
C LEU A 12 9.75 -18.86 3.72
N ALA A 13 9.14 -17.96 4.50
CA ALA A 13 9.56 -17.67 5.86
C ALA A 13 9.29 -18.85 6.82
N LEU A 14 8.24 -19.65 6.58
CA LEU A 14 7.98 -20.86 7.35
C LEU A 14 8.99 -21.97 7.05
N GLU A 15 9.41 -22.10 5.78
CA GLU A 15 10.32 -23.17 5.35
C GLU A 15 11.80 -22.83 5.57
N HIS A 16 12.20 -21.59 5.28
CA HIS A 16 13.60 -21.16 5.25
C HIS A 16 13.93 -20.07 6.29
N GLY A 17 12.92 -19.54 6.97
CA GLY A 17 13.11 -18.46 7.93
C GLY A 17 13.90 -18.89 9.16
N LYS A 18 14.72 -17.97 9.67
CA LYS A 18 15.47 -18.13 10.91
C LYS A 18 14.68 -17.49 12.06
N ILE A 19 14.68 -18.16 13.22
CA ILE A 19 14.03 -17.65 14.44
C ILE A 19 14.61 -16.26 14.79
N GLY A 20 13.73 -15.32 15.11
CA GLY A 20 14.11 -13.94 15.46
C GLY A 20 14.47 -13.04 14.29
N SER A 21 14.40 -13.53 13.04
CA SER A 21 14.63 -12.70 11.85
C SER A 21 13.37 -11.95 11.41
N ALA A 22 13.57 -10.77 10.83
CA ALA A 22 12.52 -9.95 10.25
C ALA A 22 12.91 -9.55 8.82
N TYR A 23 11.93 -9.60 7.91
CA TYR A 23 12.16 -9.38 6.49
C TYR A 23 11.26 -8.27 5.96
N PHE A 24 11.85 -7.35 5.18
CA PHE A 24 11.07 -6.39 4.41
C PHE A 24 10.62 -7.01 3.08
N LEU A 25 9.39 -6.70 2.68
CA LEU A 25 8.83 -7.16 1.42
C LEU A 25 8.50 -5.97 0.50
N SER A 26 8.83 -6.11 -0.76
CA SER A 26 8.58 -5.17 -1.85
C SER A 26 8.72 -5.93 -3.17
N ASP A 27 8.17 -5.38 -4.26
CA ASP A 27 8.40 -5.86 -5.62
C ASP A 27 9.79 -5.46 -6.17
N GLY A 28 10.63 -4.84 -5.35
CA GLY A 28 11.99 -4.41 -5.69
C GLY A 28 12.06 -3.12 -6.51
N LYS A 29 10.90 -2.51 -6.82
CA LYS A 29 10.80 -1.27 -7.60
C LYS A 29 10.55 -0.07 -6.69
N VAL A 30 10.89 1.13 -7.20
CA VAL A 30 10.66 2.40 -6.50
C VAL A 30 9.70 3.23 -7.32
N TYR A 31 8.58 3.62 -6.70
CA TYR A 31 7.52 4.39 -7.34
C TYR A 31 7.33 5.75 -6.70
N GLN A 32 6.85 6.71 -7.48
CA GLN A 32 6.31 7.95 -6.93
C GLN A 32 4.89 7.69 -6.43
N SER A 33 4.45 8.48 -5.45
CA SER A 33 3.07 8.41 -4.96
C SER A 33 2.05 8.67 -6.07
N THR A 34 2.42 9.51 -7.05
CA THR A 34 1.61 9.83 -8.21
C THR A 34 1.34 8.62 -9.11
N THR A 35 2.35 7.75 -9.28
CA THR A 35 2.28 6.58 -10.15
C THR A 35 1.13 5.65 -9.77
N PHE A 36 0.88 5.47 -8.47
CA PHE A 36 -0.23 4.63 -8.02
C PHE A 36 -1.60 5.20 -8.42
N SER A 37 -1.80 6.51 -8.17
CA SER A 37 -3.04 7.19 -8.57
C SER A 37 -3.21 7.23 -10.09
N ASP A 38 -2.13 7.38 -10.86
CA ASP A 38 -2.15 7.39 -12.32
C ASP A 38 -2.60 6.04 -12.88
N LEU A 39 -2.06 4.94 -12.33
CA LEU A 39 -2.45 3.58 -12.72
C LEU A 39 -3.92 3.31 -12.41
N ILE A 40 -4.40 3.72 -11.22
CA ILE A 40 -5.83 3.57 -10.87
C ILE A 40 -6.70 4.35 -11.86
N HIS A 41 -6.36 5.59 -12.15
CA HIS A 41 -7.11 6.43 -13.08
C HIS A 41 -7.15 5.83 -14.50
N GLU A 42 -6.04 5.24 -14.96
CA GLU A 42 -5.99 4.53 -16.23
C GLU A 42 -6.91 3.30 -16.25
N GLU A 43 -6.86 2.44 -15.23
CA GLU A 43 -7.69 1.22 -15.13
C GLU A 43 -9.19 1.52 -14.91
N LEU A 44 -9.52 2.71 -14.41
CA LEU A 44 -10.90 3.21 -14.31
C LEU A 44 -11.43 3.81 -15.62
N GLY A 45 -10.64 3.86 -16.70
CA GLY A 45 -11.05 4.42 -17.98
C GLY A 45 -10.94 5.95 -18.07
N ARG A 46 -10.05 6.55 -17.28
CA ARG A 46 -9.71 7.99 -17.28
C ARG A 46 -10.92 8.92 -17.05
N PRO A 47 -11.73 8.70 -15.99
CA PRO A 47 -12.82 9.62 -15.64
C PRO A 47 -12.28 11.00 -15.26
N TRP A 48 -13.06 12.06 -15.41
CA TRP A 48 -12.62 13.41 -15.02
C TRP A 48 -12.19 13.46 -13.53
N TRP A 49 -11.04 14.10 -13.25
CA TRP A 49 -10.50 14.23 -11.89
C TRP A 49 -9.66 15.49 -11.70
N ILE A 50 -9.41 15.85 -10.43
CA ILE A 50 -8.51 16.94 -10.04
C ILE A 50 -7.47 16.38 -9.07
N ARG A 51 -6.21 16.74 -9.27
CA ARG A 51 -5.12 16.44 -8.35
C ARG A 51 -4.84 17.62 -7.44
N ILE A 52 -4.99 17.43 -6.14
CA ILE A 52 -4.73 18.46 -5.12
C ILE A 52 -3.45 18.10 -4.37
N THR A 53 -2.52 19.06 -4.28
CA THR A 53 -1.34 18.99 -3.42
C THR A 53 -1.53 19.94 -2.24
N ALA A 54 -1.56 19.40 -1.02
CA ALA A 54 -1.76 20.18 0.20
C ALA A 54 -0.55 20.08 1.14
N PRO A 55 -0.27 21.11 1.96
CA PRO A 55 0.75 21.04 3.01
C PRO A 55 0.46 19.97 4.07
N ILE A 56 1.50 19.45 4.71
CA ILE A 56 1.39 18.38 5.74
C ILE A 56 0.50 18.80 6.93
N TRP A 57 0.44 20.08 7.28
CA TRP A 57 -0.43 20.54 8.37
C TRP A 57 -1.92 20.34 8.03
N VAL A 58 -2.31 20.42 6.75
CA VAL A 58 -3.69 20.12 6.32
C VAL A 58 -4.02 18.67 6.60
N LEU A 59 -3.11 17.75 6.26
CA LEU A 59 -3.26 16.34 6.58
C LEU A 59 -3.42 16.12 8.10
N ARG A 60 -2.64 16.84 8.94
CA ARG A 60 -2.74 16.76 10.40
C ARG A 60 -4.12 17.17 10.92
N VAL A 61 -4.69 18.24 10.37
CA VAL A 61 -6.04 18.72 10.72
C VAL A 61 -7.09 17.68 10.33
N VAL A 62 -7.02 17.15 9.10
CA VAL A 62 -7.98 16.15 8.60
C VAL A 62 -7.94 14.87 9.44
N THR A 63 -6.76 14.36 9.77
CA THR A 63 -6.64 13.15 10.59
C THR A 63 -7.08 13.36 12.03
N PHE A 64 -6.90 14.56 12.60
CA PHE A 64 -7.36 14.89 13.94
C PHE A 64 -8.89 14.86 14.03
N PHE A 65 -9.59 15.51 13.10
CA PHE A 65 -11.06 15.47 13.06
C PHE A 65 -11.59 14.08 12.71
N GLY A 66 -10.89 13.34 11.84
CA GLY A 66 -11.22 11.95 11.52
C GLY A 66 -11.22 11.04 12.73
N ASP A 67 -10.24 11.19 13.64
CA ASP A 67 -10.20 10.45 14.91
C ASP A 67 -11.34 10.83 15.85
N LEU A 68 -11.64 12.12 15.97
CA LEU A 68 -12.69 12.61 16.86
C LEU A 68 -14.07 12.10 16.44
N ILE A 69 -14.36 12.15 15.13
CA ILE A 69 -15.58 11.58 14.56
C ILE A 69 -15.58 10.05 14.72
N GLY A 70 -14.45 9.39 14.52
CA GLY A 70 -14.35 7.93 14.66
C GLY A 70 -14.64 7.45 16.09
N HIS A 71 -14.11 8.15 17.10
CA HIS A 71 -14.42 7.87 18.50
C HIS A 71 -15.89 8.14 18.84
N ALA A 72 -16.46 9.22 18.31
CA ALA A 72 -17.86 9.57 18.57
C ALA A 72 -18.86 8.62 17.89
N THR A 73 -18.54 8.11 16.70
CA THR A 73 -19.47 7.29 15.89
C THR A 73 -19.20 5.79 15.94
N GLY A 74 -18.06 5.37 16.52
CA GLY A 74 -17.61 3.98 16.51
C GLY A 74 -17.18 3.46 15.12
N LYS A 75 -17.15 4.33 14.10
CA LYS A 75 -16.76 3.97 12.73
C LYS A 75 -15.34 4.43 12.45
N ILE A 76 -14.50 3.53 11.96
CA ILE A 76 -13.11 3.87 11.64
C ILE A 76 -13.07 4.81 10.43
N SER A 77 -12.42 5.97 10.59
CA SER A 77 -12.19 6.91 9.49
C SER A 77 -11.13 6.39 8.53
N ALA A 78 -11.36 6.61 7.22
CA ALA A 78 -10.34 6.36 6.21
C ALA A 78 -9.11 7.27 6.34
N LEU A 79 -9.16 8.37 7.10
CA LEU A 79 -8.01 9.18 7.48
C LEU A 79 -8.05 9.41 8.99
N ASN A 80 -7.16 8.72 9.71
CA ASN A 80 -7.02 8.72 11.17
C ASN A 80 -5.56 9.10 11.55
N ASN A 81 -5.27 9.28 12.84
CA ASN A 81 -3.92 9.70 13.26
C ASN A 81 -2.82 8.69 12.94
N ASP A 82 -3.12 7.39 12.86
CA ASP A 82 -2.14 6.40 12.42
C ASP A 82 -1.72 6.66 10.97
N LYS A 83 -2.69 6.97 10.10
CA LYS A 83 -2.43 7.32 8.71
C LYS A 83 -1.64 8.62 8.57
N TYR A 84 -1.73 9.56 9.50
CA TYR A 84 -0.83 10.74 9.51
C TYR A 84 0.64 10.32 9.60
N GLN A 85 0.96 9.40 10.51
CA GLN A 85 2.35 8.94 10.70
C GLN A 85 2.88 8.21 9.47
N ILE A 86 2.00 7.52 8.73
CA ILE A 86 2.34 6.81 7.51
C ILE A 86 2.52 7.80 6.33
N LEU A 87 1.53 8.65 6.12
CA LEU A 87 1.48 9.53 4.94
C LEU A 87 2.48 10.69 4.99
N LYS A 88 2.92 11.11 6.19
CA LYS A 88 3.95 12.17 6.33
C LYS A 88 5.36 11.70 5.94
N GLN A 89 5.60 10.40 5.83
CA GLN A 89 6.94 9.88 5.54
C GLN A 89 7.38 10.27 4.13
N ARG A 90 8.65 10.65 3.99
CA ARG A 90 9.22 11.07 2.70
C ARG A 90 9.32 9.92 1.70
N ASN A 91 9.55 8.70 2.19
CA ASN A 91 9.64 7.51 1.35
C ASN A 91 9.41 6.24 2.18
N TRP A 92 9.17 5.14 1.46
CA TRP A 92 8.96 3.79 1.97
C TRP A 92 9.93 2.79 1.32
N ARG A 93 11.14 3.27 0.95
CA ARG A 93 12.15 2.39 0.34
C ARG A 93 12.66 1.42 1.39
N CYS A 94 12.75 0.16 1.03
CA CYS A 94 13.26 -0.88 1.92
C CYS A 94 14.26 -1.76 1.18
N ASN A 95 15.19 -2.35 1.93
CA ASN A 95 16.11 -3.34 1.41
C ASN A 95 15.48 -4.73 1.55
N ILE A 96 15.18 -5.36 0.42
CA ILE A 96 14.61 -6.72 0.39
C ILE A 96 15.65 -7.82 0.18
N ARG A 97 16.95 -7.48 0.13
CA ARG A 97 18.02 -8.48 -0.06
C ARG A 97 17.96 -9.63 0.96
N PRO A 98 17.71 -9.42 2.26
CA PRO A 98 17.57 -10.54 3.19
C PRO A 98 16.42 -11.49 2.83
N ALA A 99 15.29 -10.97 2.35
CA ALA A 99 14.17 -11.80 1.91
C ALA A 99 14.54 -12.64 0.68
N ILE A 100 15.27 -12.05 -0.28
CA ILE A 100 15.70 -12.75 -1.50
C ILE A 100 16.77 -13.79 -1.17
N GLU A 101 17.82 -13.40 -0.46
CA GLU A 101 19.02 -14.22 -0.22
C GLU A 101 18.75 -15.34 0.79
N GLU A 102 17.96 -15.09 1.83
CA GLU A 102 17.73 -16.07 2.91
C GLU A 102 16.46 -16.90 2.70
N LEU A 103 15.39 -16.30 2.19
CA LEU A 103 14.12 -17.00 1.99
C LEU A 103 13.95 -17.52 0.56
N GLY A 104 14.70 -17.00 -0.41
CA GLY A 104 14.47 -17.25 -1.83
C GLY A 104 13.28 -16.45 -2.38
N TYR A 105 12.86 -15.37 -1.71
CA TYR A 105 11.72 -14.54 -2.12
C TYR A 105 11.93 -13.96 -3.51
N LYS A 106 10.91 -14.11 -4.38
CA LYS A 106 10.92 -13.62 -5.76
C LYS A 106 9.57 -12.98 -6.06
N PRO A 107 9.45 -11.65 -5.94
CA PRO A 107 8.19 -10.98 -6.23
C PRO A 107 7.79 -11.18 -7.70
N GLU A 108 6.56 -11.62 -7.93
CA GLU A 108 6.03 -11.90 -9.27
C GLU A 108 5.12 -10.78 -9.80
N TYR A 109 4.77 -9.84 -8.93
CA TYR A 109 3.84 -8.78 -9.21
C TYR A 109 4.50 -7.41 -9.09
N ASP A 110 4.51 -6.66 -10.19
CA ASP A 110 4.76 -5.24 -10.12
C ASP A 110 3.49 -4.44 -9.85
N LEU A 111 3.67 -3.14 -9.55
CA LEU A 111 2.57 -2.26 -9.19
C LEU A 111 1.49 -2.19 -10.29
N LYS A 112 1.89 -2.14 -11.56
CA LYS A 112 0.95 -2.03 -12.69
C LYS A 112 0.06 -3.27 -12.77
N ARG A 113 0.66 -4.46 -12.76
CA ARG A 113 -0.07 -5.73 -12.78
C ARG A 113 -0.99 -5.84 -11.55
N GLY A 114 -0.47 -5.51 -10.37
CA GLY A 114 -1.24 -5.56 -9.12
C GLY A 114 -2.46 -4.65 -9.15
N VAL A 115 -2.30 -3.38 -9.58
CA VAL A 115 -3.41 -2.42 -9.70
C VAL A 115 -4.47 -2.92 -10.66
N LYS A 116 -4.07 -3.41 -11.84
CA LYS A 116 -5.00 -3.95 -12.84
C LYS A 116 -5.83 -5.12 -12.26
N GLU A 117 -5.17 -6.13 -11.70
CA GLU A 117 -5.87 -7.29 -11.10
C GLU A 117 -6.80 -6.84 -9.96
N THR A 118 -6.40 -5.86 -9.14
CA THR A 118 -7.25 -5.33 -8.07
C THR A 118 -8.47 -4.59 -8.61
N ILE A 119 -8.33 -3.69 -9.59
CA ILE A 119 -9.47 -2.95 -10.16
C ILE A 119 -10.46 -3.90 -10.85
N GLU A 120 -9.96 -4.88 -11.59
CA GLU A 120 -10.79 -5.93 -12.21
C GLU A 120 -11.60 -6.70 -11.15
N TRP A 121 -10.96 -7.06 -10.03
CA TRP A 121 -11.65 -7.73 -8.91
C TRP A 121 -12.72 -6.84 -8.28
N TYR A 122 -12.42 -5.56 -7.99
CA TYR A 122 -13.40 -4.64 -7.41
C TYR A 122 -14.64 -4.45 -8.30
N LYS A 123 -14.46 -4.34 -9.64
CA LYS A 123 -15.57 -4.26 -10.60
C LYS A 123 -16.40 -5.55 -10.60
N LYS A 124 -15.75 -6.72 -10.53
CA LYS A 124 -16.43 -8.02 -10.49
C LYS A 124 -17.29 -8.19 -9.23
N GLU A 125 -16.80 -7.72 -8.08
CA GLU A 125 -17.55 -7.78 -6.81
C GLU A 125 -18.62 -6.68 -6.70
N GLY A 126 -18.74 -5.79 -7.69
CA GLY A 126 -19.71 -4.68 -7.68
C GLY A 126 -19.36 -3.58 -6.66
N TRP A 127 -18.09 -3.46 -6.28
CA TRP A 127 -17.61 -2.43 -5.36
C TRP A 127 -17.18 -1.15 -6.10
N LEU A 128 -17.10 -1.21 -7.43
CA LEU A 128 -16.90 -0.12 -8.38
C LEU A 128 -17.89 -0.26 -9.53
#